data_AF-A0A8J8E6C8-F1
#
_entry.id   AF-A0A8J8E6C8-F1
#
_cell.length_a   1.000
_cell.length_b   1.000
_cell.length_c   1.000
_cell.angle_alpha   90.00
_cell.angle_beta   90.00
_cell.angle_gamma   90.00
#
_symmetry.space_group_name_H-M   'P 1'
#
loop_
_entity.id
_entity.type
_entity.pdbx_description
1 polymer ?
#
loop_
_entity_poly.entity_id
_entity_poly.type
_entity_poly.pdbx_seq_one_letter_code
_entity_poly.pdbx_strand_id
1 'polypeptide(L)'
;MNWAVIVLLIAALMIYCTTFYRFMKETEGMKDERGRRINQAASEVTLIIVQTLLLASLVTVELFESINPSLLLALIFTVAVLGHSILRYHYAKVM
;
A
#
# COMPACT_ATOMS: atom_id res chain seq x y z
N MET A 1 -9.32 -3.65 18.80
CA MET A 1 -8.30 -4.05 17.81
C MET A 1 -7.24 -4.87 18.53
N ASN A 2 -6.91 -6.06 18.03
CA ASN A 2 -5.98 -6.98 18.71
C ASN A 2 -4.53 -6.50 18.56
N TRP A 3 -3.68 -6.72 19.57
CA TRP A 3 -2.24 -6.41 19.55
C TRP A 3 -1.51 -6.98 18.33
N ALA A 4 -1.89 -8.18 17.88
CA ALA A 4 -1.34 -8.79 16.67
C ALA A 4 -1.55 -7.92 15.41
N VAL A 5 -2.71 -7.26 15.29
CA VAL A 5 -3.01 -6.38 14.15
C VAL A 5 -2.14 -5.13 14.21
N ILE A 6 -1.96 -4.55 15.40
CA ILE A 6 -1.10 -3.38 15.59
C ILE A 6 0.34 -3.71 15.19
N VAL A 7 0.86 -4.86 15.65
CA VAL A 7 2.21 -5.33 15.29
C VAL A 7 2.34 -5.54 13.79
N LEU A 8 1.33 -6.13 13.13
CA LEU A 8 1.31 -6.29 11.67
C LEU A 8 1.39 -4.95 10.94
N LEU A 9 0.59 -3.96 11.36
CA LEU A 9 0.58 -2.62 10.75
C LEU A 9 1.93 -1.92 10.89
N ILE A 10 2.55 -2.00 12.07
CA ILE A 10 3.89 -1.46 12.32
C ILE A 10 4.92 -2.16 11.43
N ALA A 11 4.88 -3.49 11.35
CA ALA A 11 5.80 -4.26 10.51
C ALA A 11 5.65 -3.89 9.02
N ALA A 12 4.42 -3.80 8.51
CA ALA A 12 4.15 -3.38 7.13
C ALA A 12 4.67 -1.97 6.86
N LEU A 13 4.44 -1.03 7.78
CA LEU A 13 4.93 0.35 7.66
C LEU A 13 6.46 0.42 7.66
N MET A 14 7.11 -0.33 8.54
CA MET A 14 8.58 -0.39 8.60
C MET A 14 9.16 -0.95 7.29
N ILE A 15 8.58 -2.03 6.76
CA ILE A 15 8.99 -2.60 5.47
C ILE A 15 8.87 -1.54 4.38
N TYR A 16 7.73 -0.84 4.30
CA TYR A 16 7.53 0.23 3.32
C TYR A 16 8.53 1.37 3.44
N CYS A 17 8.77 1.87 4.65
CA CYS A 17 9.74 2.92 4.87
C CYS A 17 11.14 2.48 4.41
N THR A 18 11.54 1.24 4.70
CA THR A 18 12.85 0.73 4.27
C THR A 18 12.95 0.56 2.75
N THR A 19 11.91 0.06 2.07
CA THR A 19 11.91 -0.10 0.60
C THR A 19 11.79 1.24 -0.12
N PHE A 20 11.02 2.19 0.43
CA PHE A 20 10.94 3.55 -0.07
C PHE A 20 12.27 4.28 0.07
N TYR A 21 12.91 4.21 1.23
CA TYR A 21 14.21 4.83 1.46
C TYR A 21 15.29 4.32 0.49
N ARG A 22 15.37 2.99 0.29
CA ARG A 22 16.32 2.40 -0.67
C ARG A 22 16.11 2.93 -2.09
N PHE A 23 14.87 2.96 -2.55
CA PHE A 23 14.54 3.49 -3.87
C PHE A 23 14.83 4.98 -4.01
N MET A 24 14.55 5.79 -2.99
CA MET A 24 14.90 7.21 -3.01
C MET A 24 16.42 7.40 -3.13
N LYS A 25 17.21 6.56 -2.48
CA LYS A 25 18.67 6.56 -2.61
C LYS A 25 19.12 6.15 -4.03
N GLU A 26 18.48 5.13 -4.62
CA GLU A 26 18.79 4.63 -5.96
C GLU A 26 18.37 5.60 -7.09
N THR A 27 17.36 6.43 -6.86
CA THR A 27 16.79 7.37 -7.85
C THR A 27 17.17 8.83 -7.62
N GLU A 28 18.22 9.08 -6.82
CA GLU A 28 18.66 10.43 -6.41
C GLU A 28 17.52 11.33 -5.90
N GLY A 29 16.57 10.73 -5.18
CA GLY A 29 15.43 11.42 -4.59
C GLY A 29 14.38 11.87 -5.61
N MET A 30 14.07 11.03 -6.60
CA MET A 30 13.11 11.31 -7.68
C MET A 30 13.54 12.43 -8.65
N LYS A 31 14.82 12.82 -8.64
CA LYS A 31 15.40 13.68 -9.68
C LYS A 31 15.49 12.94 -11.02
N ASP A 32 15.59 11.62 -10.97
CA ASP A 32 15.46 10.74 -12.12
C ASP A 32 13.99 10.65 -12.59
N GLU A 33 13.77 11.03 -13.86
CA GLU A 33 12.46 10.98 -14.51
C GLU A 33 11.91 9.54 -14.62
N ARG A 34 12.78 8.53 -14.72
CA ARG A 34 12.37 7.12 -14.68
C ARG A 34 11.83 6.76 -13.30
N GLY A 35 12.54 7.11 -12.24
CA GLY A 35 12.09 6.91 -10.85
C GLY A 35 10.75 7.60 -10.57
N ARG A 36 10.55 8.82 -11.08
CA ARG A 36 9.28 9.55 -10.97
C ARG A 36 8.12 8.81 -11.65
N ARG A 37 8.31 8.36 -12.90
CA ARG A 37 7.28 7.61 -13.64
C ARG A 37 6.92 6.29 -12.97
N ILE A 38 7.90 5.55 -12.48
CA ILE A 38 7.68 4.30 -11.72
C ILE A 38 6.84 4.56 -10.47
N ASN A 39 7.20 5.58 -9.69
CA ASN A 39 6.46 5.89 -8.48
C ASN A 39 5.03 6.34 -8.78
N GLN A 40 4.84 7.15 -9.82
CA GLN A 40 3.52 7.58 -10.26
C GLN A 40 2.65 6.40 -10.71
N ALA A 41 3.13 5.55 -11.62
CA ALA A 41 2.39 4.38 -12.10
C ALA A 41 2.02 3.43 -10.94
N ALA A 42 2.94 3.17 -10.02
CA ALA A 42 2.65 2.36 -8.84
C ALA A 42 1.59 3.00 -7.93
N SER A 43 1.64 4.33 -7.77
CA SER A 43 0.70 5.07 -6.94
C SER A 43 -0.70 5.08 -7.54
N GLU A 44 -0.82 5.28 -8.86
CA GLU A 44 -2.10 5.25 -9.59
C GLU A 44 -2.80 3.90 -9.44
N VAL A 45 -2.07 2.80 -9.68
CA VAL A 45 -2.64 1.45 -9.53
C VAL A 45 -3.00 1.13 -8.08
N THR A 46 -2.13 1.50 -7.13
CA THR A 46 -2.43 1.30 -5.70
C THR A 46 -3.66 2.09 -5.27
N LEU A 47 -3.81 3.33 -5.74
CA LEU A 47 -4.96 4.18 -5.42
C LEU A 47 -6.27 3.56 -5.90
N ILE A 48 -6.29 3.05 -7.14
CA ILE A 48 -7.47 2.37 -7.69
C ILE A 48 -7.83 1.15 -6.83
N ILE A 49 -6.85 0.29 -6.50
CA ILE A 49 -7.07 -0.89 -5.65
C ILE A 49 -7.65 -0.50 -4.29
N VAL A 50 -7.04 0.50 -3.62
CA VAL A 50 -7.49 0.97 -2.30
C VAL A 50 -8.90 1.55 -2.36
N GLN A 51 -9.22 2.36 -3.38
CA GLN A 51 -10.57 2.91 -3.58
C GLN A 51 -11.60 1.81 -3.81
N THR A 52 -11.29 0.81 -4.64
CA THR A 52 -12.18 -0.34 -4.86
C THR A 52 -12.38 -1.14 -3.58
N LEU A 53 -11.33 -1.39 -2.80
CA LEU A 53 -11.44 -2.09 -1.52
C LEU A 53 -12.22 -1.29 -0.48
N LEU A 54 -12.06 0.04 -0.45
CA LEU A 54 -12.85 0.91 0.42
C LEU A 54 -14.34 0.84 0.05
N LEU A 55 -14.68 0.95 -1.23
CA LEU A 55 -16.06 0.81 -1.68
C LEU A 55 -16.64 -0.58 -1.34
N ALA A 56 -15.89 -1.65 -1.60
CA ALA A 56 -16.29 -3.00 -1.23
C ALA A 56 -16.46 -3.16 0.29
N SER A 57 -15.62 -2.51 1.08
CA SER A 57 -15.69 -2.56 2.55
C SER A 57 -16.95 -1.88 3.09
N LEU A 58 -17.39 -0.77 2.49
CA LEU A 58 -18.63 -0.10 2.86
C LEU A 58 -19.83 -1.03 2.64
N VAL A 59 -19.94 -1.61 1.44
CA VAL A 59 -21.01 -2.57 1.11
C VAL A 59 -20.95 -3.79 2.03
N THR A 60 -19.75 -4.28 2.32
CA THR A 60 -19.54 -5.46 3.16
C THR A 60 -19.99 -5.22 4.60
N VAL A 61 -19.67 -4.06 5.19
CA VAL A 61 -20.08 -3.73 6.56
C VAL A 61 -21.60 -3.53 6.64
N GLU A 62 -22.21 -2.99 5.59
CA GLU A 62 -23.66 -2.83 5.51
C GLU A 62 -24.41 -4.17 5.37
N LEU A 63 -23.87 -5.11 4.59
CA LEU A 63 -24.47 -6.44 4.39
C LEU A 63 -24.19 -7.41 5.55
N PHE A 64 -23.12 -7.21 6.31
CA PHE A 64 -22.67 -8.14 7.35
C PHE A 64 -22.29 -7.40 8.63
N GLU A 65 -23.25 -7.28 9.55
CA GLU A 65 -23.09 -6.59 10.84
C GLU A 65 -21.99 -7.20 11.76
N SER A 66 -21.64 -8.46 11.55
CA SER A 66 -20.61 -9.15 12.33
C SER A 66 -19.17 -8.77 11.94
N ILE A 67 -18.98 -8.07 10.81
CA ILE A 67 -17.66 -7.71 10.33
C ILE A 67 -17.18 -6.43 11.01
N ASN A 68 -16.00 -6.51 11.64
CA ASN A 68 -15.40 -5.36 12.30
C ASN A 68 -14.76 -4.40 11.28
N PRO A 69 -15.25 -3.14 11.16
CA PRO A 69 -14.73 -2.19 10.18
C PRO A 69 -13.25 -1.86 10.39
N SER A 70 -12.78 -1.87 11.65
CA SER A 70 -11.37 -1.60 11.96
C SER A 70 -10.41 -2.64 11.37
N LEU A 71 -10.84 -3.90 11.27
CA LEU A 71 -10.03 -4.97 10.68
C LEU A 71 -9.98 -4.86 9.15
N LEU A 72 -11.08 -4.45 8.52
CA LEU A 72 -11.10 -4.15 7.09
C LEU A 72 -10.18 -2.98 6.75
N LEU A 73 -10.22 -1.89 7.54
CA LEU A 73 -9.30 -0.77 7.34
C LEU A 73 -7.84 -1.18 7.54
N ALA A 74 -7.53 -2.01 8.55
CA ALA A 74 -6.19 -2.53 8.76
C ALA A 74 -5.70 -3.40 7.58
N LEU A 75 -6.59 -4.21 7.01
CA LEU A 75 -6.30 -4.99 5.80
C LEU A 75 -6.03 -4.06 4.60
N ILE A 76 -6.89 -3.08 4.36
CA ILE A 76 -6.76 -2.11 3.27
C ILE A 76 -5.44 -1.35 3.39
N PHE A 77 -5.09 -0.87 4.58
CA PHE A 77 -3.82 -0.23 4.83
C PHE A 77 -2.64 -1.15 4.50
N THR A 78 -2.70 -2.41 4.94
CA THR A 78 -1.64 -3.39 4.68
C THR A 78 -1.48 -3.62 3.16
N VAL A 79 -2.59 -3.74 2.43
CA VAL A 79 -2.59 -3.86 0.97
C VAL A 79 -2.03 -2.60 0.30
N ALA A 80 -2.40 -1.40 0.76
CA ALA A 80 -1.89 -0.15 0.20
C ALA A 80 -0.36 -0.07 0.32
N VAL A 81 0.15 -0.36 1.50
CA VAL A 81 1.57 -0.24 1.85
C VAL A 81 2.41 -1.32 1.15
N LEU A 82 2.02 -2.58 1.23
CA LEU A 82 2.75 -3.67 0.59
C LEU A 82 2.56 -3.66 -0.94
N GLY A 83 1.34 -3.41 -1.40
CA GLY A 83 1.00 -3.33 -2.83
C GLY A 83 1.80 -2.25 -3.54
N HIS A 84 1.89 -1.04 -2.95
CA HIS A 84 2.71 0.03 -3.51
C HIS A 84 4.18 -0.36 -3.63
N SER A 85 4.73 -1.00 -2.59
CA SER A 85 6.12 -1.48 -2.59
C SER A 85 6.37 -2.52 -3.68
N ILE A 86 5.45 -3.49 -3.81
CA ILE A 86 5.54 -4.56 -4.81
C ILE A 86 5.44 -4.00 -6.23
N LEU A 87 4.47 -3.11 -6.48
CA LEU A 87 4.28 -2.49 -7.78
C LEU A 87 5.49 -1.65 -8.19
N ARG A 88 6.05 -0.86 -7.26
CA ARG A 88 7.29 -0.12 -7.51
C ARG A 88 8.45 -1.05 -7.86
N TYR A 89 8.62 -2.14 -7.11
CA TYR A 89 9.66 -3.11 -7.40
C TYR A 89 9.48 -3.78 -8.77
N HIS A 90 8.24 -4.13 -9.11
CA HIS A 90 7.91 -4.68 -10.42
C HIS A 90 8.22 -3.68 -11.54
N TYR A 91 7.72 -2.45 -11.45
CA TYR A 91 7.94 -1.41 -12.45
C TYR A 91 9.42 -1.02 -12.59
N ALA A 92 10.20 -1.02 -11.51
CA ALA A 92 11.64 -0.81 -11.59
C ALA A 92 12.37 -1.88 -12.44
N LYS A 93 11.78 -3.08 -12.61
CA LYS A 93 12.34 -4.13 -13.47
C LYS A 93 11.87 -4.05 -14.91
N VAL A 94 10.67 -3.53 -15.18
CA VAL A 94 10.05 -3.59 -16.51
C VAL A 94 10.06 -2.26 -17.27
N MET A 95 10.23 -1.13 -16.57
CA MET A 95 10.38 0.21 -17.14
C MET A 95 11.79 0.72 -16.91
#